data_AF-A0A9D5M901-F1
#
_entry.id   AF-A0A9D5M901-F1
#
_cell.length_a   1.000
_cell.length_b   1.000
_cell.length_c   1.000
_cell.angle_alpha   90.00
_cell.angle_beta   90.00
_cell.angle_gamma   90.00
#
_symmetry.space_group_name_H-M   'P 1'
#
loop_
_entity.id
_entity.type
_entity.pdbx_description
1 polymer ?
#
loop_
_entity_poly.entity_id
_entity_poly.type
_entity_poly.pdbx_seq_one_letter_code
_entity_poly.pdbx_strand_id
1 'polypeptide(L)' 'YRLQALGDFDLKTSSWISTPAEIRKQGGALFCERRYGTVFTFHNGADSYYSVRGFRGYTLL' A
#
# COMPACT_ATOMS: atom_id res chain seq x y z
N TYR A 1 -3.52 0.76 10.95
CA TYR A 1 -2.72 1.19 12.11
C TYR A 1 -2.13 0.04 12.92
N ARG A 2 -2.73 -1.17 13.00
CA ARG A 2 -2.15 -2.30 13.78
C ARG A 2 -0.72 -2.69 13.36
N LEU A 3 -0.41 -2.74 12.07
CA LEU A 3 0.92 -3.07 11.55
C LEU A 3 2.01 -2.09 11.99
N GLN A 4 1.69 -0.78 12.06
CA GLN A 4 2.64 0.26 12.47
C GLN A 4 2.99 0.21 13.97
N ALA A 5 2.22 -0.52 14.78
CA ALA A 5 2.50 -0.71 16.20
C ALA A 5 3.52 -1.84 16.46
N LEU A 6 3.79 -2.70 15.46
CA LEU A 6 4.68 -3.86 15.58
C LEU A 6 6.13 -3.53 15.21
N GLY A 7 6.39 -2.34 14.64
CA GLY A 7 7.69 -1.91 14.17
C GLY A 7 7.58 -1.12 12.87
N ASP A 8 8.73 -0.68 12.37
CA ASP A 8 8.80 -0.03 11.06
C ASP A 8 8.85 -1.07 9.94
N PHE A 9 7.89 -1.00 9.03
CA PHE A 9 7.79 -1.87 7.85
C PHE A 9 7.88 -1.04 6.58
N ASP A 10 8.29 -1.69 5.49
CA ASP A 10 8.36 -1.09 4.15
C ASP A 10 9.18 0.22 4.08
N LEU A 11 10.31 0.25 4.80
CA LEU A 11 11.21 1.40 4.91
C LEU A 11 11.83 1.89 3.59
N LYS A 12 11.75 1.10 2.51
CA LYS A 12 12.36 1.42 1.21
C LYS A 12 11.34 1.56 0.08
N THR A 13 10.08 1.20 0.31
CA THR A 13 9.08 1.04 -0.74
C THR A 13 7.68 1.41 -0.26
N SER A 14 6.84 1.87 -1.17
CA SER A 14 5.40 1.98 -0.90
C SER A 14 4.75 0.60 -0.74
N SER A 15 3.77 0.52 0.16
CA SER A 15 2.94 -0.67 0.44
C SER A 15 1.53 -0.47 -0.07
N TRP A 16 0.89 -1.55 -0.49
CA TRP A 16 -0.55 -1.56 -0.68
C TRP A 16 -1.29 -1.37 0.64
N ILE A 17 -2.37 -0.59 0.59
CA ILE A 17 -3.34 -0.51 1.66
C ILE A 17 -4.71 -0.95 1.15
N SER A 18 -5.62 -1.24 2.07
CA SER A 18 -6.99 -1.59 1.75
C SER A 18 -7.60 -0.49 0.87
N THR A 19 -7.91 -0.85 -0.37
CA THR A 19 -8.52 0.07 -1.34
C THR A 19 -10.03 -0.14 -1.30
N PRO A 20 -10.84 0.91 -1.07
CA PRO A 20 -12.29 0.81 -1.12
C PRO A 20 -12.80 0.16 -2.41
N ALA A 21 -13.85 -0.65 -2.29
CA ALA A 21 -14.41 -1.39 -3.42
C ALA A 21 -14.81 -0.47 -4.59
N GLU A 22 -15.38 0.69 -4.31
CA GLU A 22 -15.78 1.65 -5.36
C GLU A 22 -14.59 2.21 -6.15
N ILE A 23 -13.45 2.42 -5.51
CA ILE A 23 -12.21 2.84 -6.19
C ILE A 23 -11.66 1.68 -7.02
N ARG A 24 -11.70 0.46 -6.50
CA ARG A 24 -11.24 -0.74 -7.21
C ARG A 24 -12.07 -1.07 -8.45
N LYS A 25 -13.39 -0.91 -8.39
CA LYS A 25 -14.29 -1.10 -9.55
C LYS A 25 -13.92 -0.17 -10.72
N GLN A 26 -13.34 0.99 -10.43
CA GLN A 26 -12.86 1.95 -11.43
C GLN A 26 -11.40 1.69 -11.85
N GLY A 27 -10.79 0.57 -11.43
CA GLY A 27 -9.39 0.24 -11.71
C GLY A 27 -8.38 0.95 -10.79
N GLY A 28 -8.84 1.72 -9.82
CA GLY A 28 -8.00 2.50 -8.91
C GLY A 28 -7.38 1.67 -7.79
N ALA A 29 -6.34 2.22 -7.18
CA ALA A 29 -5.47 1.61 -6.18
C ALA A 29 -5.08 2.62 -5.11
N LEU A 30 -4.97 2.21 -3.84
CA LEU A 30 -4.34 3.01 -2.80
C LEU A 30 -3.06 2.34 -2.28
N PHE A 31 -2.05 3.17 -2.01
CA PHE A 31 -0.80 2.76 -1.39
C PHE A 31 -0.29 3.83 -0.43
N CYS A 32 0.56 3.43 0.51
CA CYS A 32 1.20 4.33 1.45
C CYS A 32 2.72 4.12 1.50
N GLU A 33 3.45 5.17 1.85
CA GLU A 33 4.85 5.05 2.30
C GLU A 33 5.08 5.93 3.53
N ARG A 34 6.14 5.65 4.29
CA ARG A 34 6.56 6.48 5.43
C ARG A 34 7.91 7.13 5.13
N ARG A 35 7.94 8.46 5.08
CA ARG A 35 9.18 9.25 4.91
C ARG A 35 9.17 10.43 5.86
N TYR A 36 10.34 10.80 6.37
CA TYR A 36 10.48 11.96 7.27
C TYR A 36 9.57 11.89 8.52
N GLY A 37 9.31 10.68 9.03
CA GLY A 37 8.37 10.46 10.13
C GLY A 37 6.88 10.58 9.77
N THR A 38 6.56 10.89 8.51
CA THR A 38 5.20 11.17 8.01
C THR A 38 4.71 10.07 7.08
N VAL A 39 3.41 9.75 7.16
CA VAL A 39 2.75 8.81 6.25
C VAL A 39 2.18 9.58 5.06
N PHE A 40 2.55 9.17 3.85
CA PHE A 40 2.01 9.69 2.61
C PHE A 40 1.11 8.63 1.96
N THR A 41 -0.08 9.04 1.54
CA THR A 41 -1.04 8.17 0.84
C THR A 41 -1.20 8.65 -0.59
N PHE A 42 -1.22 7.70 -1.51
CA PHE A 42 -1.28 7.97 -2.95
C PHE A 42 -2.30 7.07 -3.62
N HIS A 43 -2.58 7.35 -4.89
CA HIS A 43 -3.41 6.52 -5.75
C HIS A 43 -2.73 6.25 -7.09
N ASN A 44 -3.07 5.12 -7.71
CA ASN A 44 -2.68 4.81 -9.09
C ASN A 44 -3.69 3.80 -9.72
N GLY A 45 -3.45 3.34 -10.94
CA GLY A 45 -4.14 2.17 -11.49
C GLY A 45 -3.64 0.88 -10.84
N ALA A 46 -4.52 -0.10 -10.64
CA ALA A 46 -4.16 -1.42 -10.14
C ALA A 46 -3.00 -2.02 -10.94
N ASP A 47 -3.16 -2.03 -12.27
CA ASP A 47 -2.27 -2.72 -13.20
C ASP A 47 -0.91 -2.03 -13.33
N SER A 48 -0.90 -0.70 -13.22
CA SER A 48 0.32 0.11 -13.28
C SER A 48 1.29 -0.15 -12.13
N TYR A 49 0.80 -0.64 -11.00
CA TYR A 49 1.63 -0.99 -9.84
C TYR A 49 2.03 -2.48 -9.86
N TYR A 50 1.19 -3.35 -10.43
CA TYR A 50 1.48 -4.79 -10.61
C TYR A 50 2.55 -5.06 -11.67
N SER A 51 2.68 -4.23 -12.70
CA SER A 51 3.64 -4.45 -13.79
C SER A 51 5.11 -4.51 -13.35
N VAL A 52 5.43 -3.99 -12.16
CA VAL A 52 6.81 -3.88 -11.66
C VAL A 52 7.05 -4.48 -10.27
N ARG A 53 6.01 -4.98 -9.57
CA ARG A 53 6.15 -5.52 -8.20
C ARG A 53 5.22 -6.70 -7.94
N GLY A 54 5.80 -7.88 -7.66
CA GLY A 54 5.08 -9.05 -7.17
C GLY A 54 4.59 -8.88 -5.72
N PHE A 55 3.56 -9.65 -5.37
CA PHE A 55 3.01 -9.74 -4.01
C PHE A 55 4.09 -10.22 -3.02
N ARG A 56 4.40 -9.42 -1.99
CA ARG A 56 5.51 -9.70 -1.04
C ARG A 56 5.07 -10.41 0.24
N GLY A 57 3.77 -10.60 0.44
CA GLY A 57 3.21 -11.29 1.59
C GLY A 57 1.90 -10.67 2.06
N TYR A 58 1.09 -11.48 2.73
CA TYR A 58 -0.09 -11.04 3.46
C TYR A 58 0.00 -11.62 4.87
N THR A 59 -0.17 -10.76 5.86
CA THR A 59 -0.22 -11.18 7.26
C THR A 59 -1.69 -11.33 7.66
N LEU A 60 -2.07 -12.54 8.06
CA LEU A 60 -3.33 -12.78 8.76
C LEU A 60 -3.14 -12.34 10.22
N LEU A 61 -3.69 -11.19 10.59
CA LEU A 61 -3.83 -10.72 11.98
C LEU A 61 -5.27 -10.31 12.23
#